data_AF-G5S7A2-F1
#
_entry.id   AF-G5S7A2-F1
#
_cell.length_a   1.000
_cell.length_b   1.000
_cell.length_c   1.000
_cell.angle_alpha   90.00
_cell.angle_beta   90.00
_cell.angle_gamma   90.00
#
_symmetry.space_group_name_H-M   'P 1'
#
loop_
_entity.id
_entity.type
_entity.pdbx_description
1 polymer ?
#
loop_
_entity_poly.entity_id
_entity_poly.type
_entity_poly.pdbx_seq_one_letter_code
_entity_poly.pdbx_strand_id
1 'polypeptide(L)'
;VAAMQDPNPQVAGRGLYRLQQAGIAVSHGLMMSEAEALNKGFLKRMRTGFPYLQLKLGASVDGRTAMASGESQWITSPQARRDVQRLRAQSHAILTSSATVLADDPALTVRWAELDASTQASYPQENLRQPVRIVIDSQNRVTPAHRIVQQPGETWIARTQEDSRAWPDAVRTISVPAHNGHLDLVVLMMQLGRQQINSIWVEAGPGLAGALLQAGLVDELIVYVAPKLLGTQARGLCELPGLEKLADAPQFTFSEIRHVGPDVCLHMVSA
;
A
#
# COMPACT_ATOMS: atom_id res chain seq x y z
N VAL A 1 18.21 21.96 -18.56
CA VAL A 1 18.04 20.50 -18.76
C VAL A 1 16.99 20.01 -17.76
N ALA A 2 16.00 19.23 -18.19
CA ALA A 2 14.98 18.61 -17.31
C ALA A 2 15.12 17.08 -17.34
N ALA A 3 14.91 16.39 -16.21
CA ALA A 3 15.09 14.93 -16.18
C ALA A 3 13.99 14.20 -16.97
N MET A 4 12.75 14.63 -16.82
CA MET A 4 11.58 14.06 -17.51
C MET A 4 10.61 15.15 -17.96
N GLN A 5 9.74 14.82 -18.91
CA GLN A 5 8.59 15.66 -19.26
C GLN A 5 7.44 15.43 -18.27
N ASP A 6 6.51 16.39 -18.19
CA ASP A 6 5.33 16.27 -17.33
C ASP A 6 4.47 15.06 -17.75
N PRO A 7 4.16 14.13 -16.83
CA PRO A 7 3.34 12.96 -17.13
C PRO A 7 1.86 13.30 -17.36
N ASN A 8 1.39 14.49 -16.96
CA ASN A 8 0.01 14.89 -17.12
C ASN A 8 -0.26 15.16 -18.62
N PRO A 9 -1.11 14.34 -19.27
CA PRO A 9 -1.35 14.44 -20.71
C PRO A 9 -1.94 15.80 -21.13
N GLN A 10 -2.53 16.55 -20.21
CA GLN A 10 -3.13 17.85 -20.50
C GLN A 10 -2.08 18.97 -20.73
N VAL A 11 -0.87 18.80 -20.19
CA VAL A 11 0.18 19.84 -20.17
C VAL A 11 1.55 19.36 -20.65
N ALA A 12 1.70 18.05 -20.94
CA ALA A 12 2.93 17.44 -21.41
C ALA A 12 3.61 18.25 -22.54
N GLY A 13 4.91 18.54 -22.37
CA GLY A 13 5.76 19.23 -23.34
C GLY A 13 5.59 20.74 -23.46
N ARG A 14 4.45 21.32 -23.04
CA ARG A 14 4.16 22.76 -23.21
C ARG A 14 5.12 23.67 -22.44
N GLY A 15 5.57 23.24 -21.25
CA GLY A 15 6.50 24.00 -20.43
C GLY A 15 7.87 24.18 -21.08
N LEU A 16 8.45 23.10 -21.61
CA LEU A 16 9.74 23.13 -22.31
C LEU A 16 9.65 23.96 -23.60
N TYR A 17 8.55 23.80 -24.35
CA TYR A 17 8.33 24.58 -25.56
C TYR A 17 8.20 26.08 -25.29
N ARG A 18 7.52 26.47 -24.20
CA ARG A 18 7.41 27.89 -23.80
C ARG A 18 8.78 28.51 -23.48
N LEU A 19 9.66 27.79 -22.79
CA LEU A 19 11.03 28.24 -22.54
C LEU A 19 11.82 28.38 -23.84
N GLN A 20 11.66 27.42 -24.76
CA GLN A 20 12.30 27.46 -26.07
C GLN A 20 11.85 28.67 -26.90
N GLN A 21 10.56 29.03 -26.87
CA GLN A 21 10.03 30.23 -27.54
C GLN A 21 10.63 31.54 -26.99
N ALA A 22 11.05 31.55 -25.71
CA ALA A 22 11.75 32.68 -25.11
C ALA A 22 13.26 32.70 -25.42
N GLY A 23 13.75 31.83 -26.31
CA GLY A 23 15.17 31.73 -26.68
C GLY A 23 16.03 30.95 -25.69
N ILE A 24 15.44 30.29 -24.70
CA ILE A 24 16.17 29.48 -23.72
C ILE A 24 16.46 28.11 -24.33
N ALA A 25 17.73 27.69 -24.35
CA ALA A 25 18.10 26.35 -24.76
C ALA A 25 17.55 25.29 -23.79
N VAL A 26 16.78 24.32 -24.29
CA VAL A 26 16.18 23.26 -23.50
C VAL A 26 16.61 21.88 -23.98
N SER A 27 16.72 20.94 -23.05
CA SER A 27 16.92 19.51 -23.30
C SER A 27 16.27 18.72 -22.17
N HIS A 28 15.86 17.48 -22.46
CA HIS A 28 15.28 16.60 -21.46
C HIS A 28 15.72 15.15 -21.60
N GLY A 29 15.54 14.36 -20.54
CA GLY A 29 15.80 12.91 -20.53
C GLY A 29 17.06 12.47 -19.79
N LEU A 30 17.84 13.42 -19.26
CA LEU A 30 18.99 13.09 -18.42
C LEU A 30 18.53 12.49 -17.10
N MET A 31 18.99 11.27 -16.76
CA MET A 31 18.58 10.52 -15.56
C MET A 31 17.05 10.34 -15.46
N MET A 32 16.38 10.13 -16.60
CA MET A 32 14.93 9.93 -16.64
C MET A 32 14.48 8.71 -15.82
N SER A 33 15.25 7.62 -15.85
CA SER A 33 14.91 6.38 -15.13
C SER A 33 14.86 6.59 -13.62
N GLU A 34 15.79 7.36 -13.05
CA GLU A 34 15.81 7.71 -11.64
C GLU A 34 14.66 8.67 -11.28
N ALA A 35 14.34 9.61 -12.17
CA ALA A 35 13.19 10.49 -12.00
C ALA A 35 11.84 9.73 -12.01
N GLU A 36 11.73 8.69 -12.86
CA GLU A 36 10.59 7.76 -12.88
C GLU A 36 10.47 7.00 -11.55
N ALA A 37 11.59 6.45 -11.06
CA ALA A 37 11.64 5.70 -9.81
C ALA A 37 11.30 6.55 -8.58
N LEU A 38 11.60 7.85 -8.59
CA LEU A 38 11.34 8.78 -7.49
C LEU A 38 9.84 9.00 -7.23
N ASN A 39 9.01 9.00 -8.29
CA ASN A 39 7.61 9.44 -8.22
C ASN A 39 6.60 8.36 -8.68
N LYS A 40 6.93 7.06 -8.55
CA LYS A 40 6.13 5.93 -9.09
C LYS A 40 4.62 6.11 -8.94
N GLY A 41 4.17 6.43 -7.72
CA GLY A 41 2.75 6.64 -7.39
C GLY A 41 2.10 7.80 -8.15
N PHE A 42 2.74 8.96 -8.13
CA PHE A 42 2.22 10.13 -8.83
C PHE A 42 2.19 9.90 -10.35
N LEU A 43 3.28 9.35 -10.90
CA LEU A 43 3.39 9.08 -12.33
C LEU A 43 2.35 8.06 -12.80
N LYS A 44 2.19 6.94 -12.09
CA LYS A 44 1.16 5.94 -12.40
C LYS A 44 -0.24 6.58 -12.36
N ARG A 45 -0.57 7.31 -11.30
CA ARG A 45 -1.88 7.97 -11.16
C ARG A 45 -2.18 8.93 -12.31
N MET A 46 -1.18 9.72 -12.74
CA MET A 46 -1.36 10.63 -13.88
C MET A 46 -1.56 9.90 -15.22
N ARG A 47 -0.93 8.73 -15.40
CA ARG A 47 -0.99 7.95 -16.64
C ARG A 47 -2.23 7.05 -16.74
N THR A 48 -2.67 6.47 -15.63
CA THR A 48 -3.69 5.41 -15.64
C THR A 48 -4.95 5.78 -14.85
N GLY A 49 -4.87 6.77 -13.97
CA GLY A 49 -5.93 7.08 -13.00
C GLY A 49 -5.94 6.14 -11.79
N PHE A 50 -4.99 5.20 -11.66
CA PHE A 50 -4.88 4.29 -10.53
C PHE A 50 -3.68 4.65 -9.63
N PRO A 51 -3.80 4.52 -8.29
CA PRO A 51 -2.67 4.62 -7.39
C PRO A 51 -1.66 3.46 -7.60
N TYR A 52 -0.42 3.67 -7.18
CA TYR A 52 0.60 2.61 -7.12
C TYR A 52 0.44 1.81 -5.82
N LEU A 53 0.23 0.50 -5.95
CA LEU A 53 -0.15 -0.37 -4.87
C LEU A 53 1.01 -1.29 -4.47
N GLN A 54 1.44 -1.15 -3.24
CA GLN A 54 2.49 -1.95 -2.61
C GLN A 54 1.85 -2.92 -1.63
N LEU A 55 1.93 -4.22 -1.91
CA LEU A 55 1.37 -5.25 -1.04
C LEU A 55 2.47 -5.82 -0.14
N LYS A 56 2.36 -5.53 1.16
CA LYS A 56 3.27 -6.08 2.17
C LYS A 56 2.79 -7.43 2.64
N LEU A 57 3.72 -8.37 2.71
CA LEU A 57 3.52 -9.70 3.25
C LEU A 57 4.60 -10.00 4.31
N GLY A 58 4.22 -10.70 5.38
CA GLY A 58 5.16 -11.14 6.41
C GLY A 58 4.98 -12.64 6.62
N ALA A 59 6.04 -13.42 6.40
CA ALA A 59 5.99 -14.87 6.40
C ALA A 59 7.09 -15.48 7.28
N SER A 60 6.83 -16.68 7.77
CA SER A 60 7.85 -17.66 8.14
C SER A 60 8.46 -18.30 6.88
N VAL A 61 9.54 -19.08 7.02
CA VAL A 61 10.20 -19.76 5.89
C VAL A 61 9.25 -20.75 5.18
N ASP A 62 8.34 -21.36 5.93
CA ASP A 62 7.29 -22.26 5.41
C ASP A 62 6.03 -21.52 4.91
N GLY A 63 6.12 -20.20 4.67
CA GLY A 63 5.10 -19.40 3.98
C GLY A 63 3.86 -19.05 4.81
N ARG A 64 4.00 -18.95 6.14
CA ARG A 64 2.87 -18.77 7.07
C ARG A 64 2.85 -17.39 7.72
N THR A 65 1.65 -16.86 7.97
CA THR A 65 1.41 -15.47 8.41
C THR A 65 0.83 -15.32 9.80
N ALA A 66 0.25 -16.38 10.33
CA ALA A 66 -0.35 -16.44 11.66
C ALA A 66 -0.49 -17.90 12.07
N MET A 67 -0.46 -18.16 13.38
CA MET A 67 -0.83 -19.46 13.94
C MET A 67 -2.28 -19.81 13.56
N ALA A 68 -2.65 -21.09 13.68
CA ALA A 68 -4.05 -21.54 13.49
C ALA A 68 -5.03 -20.74 14.39
N SER A 69 -4.58 -20.40 15.60
CA SER A 69 -5.29 -19.55 16.57
C SER A 69 -5.54 -18.12 16.10
N GLY A 70 -4.87 -17.66 15.03
CA GLY A 70 -4.87 -16.28 14.58
C GLY A 70 -3.78 -15.41 15.22
N GLU A 71 -3.00 -15.95 16.17
CA GLU A 71 -1.85 -15.24 16.72
C GLU A 71 -0.83 -14.94 15.61
N SER A 72 -0.66 -13.66 15.31
CA SER A 72 0.12 -13.15 14.17
C SER A 72 1.17 -12.12 14.59
N GLN A 73 1.19 -11.75 15.88
CA GLN A 73 2.06 -10.69 16.36
C GLN A 73 3.51 -11.15 16.40
N TRP A 74 4.35 -10.33 15.76
CA TRP A 74 5.82 -10.40 15.81
C TRP A 74 6.43 -11.71 15.29
N ILE A 75 5.86 -12.26 14.22
CA ILE A 75 6.56 -13.24 13.37
C ILE A 75 7.89 -12.64 12.91
N THR A 76 7.87 -11.41 12.40
CA THR A 76 9.06 -10.67 11.98
C THR A 76 9.68 -9.86 13.13
N SER A 77 10.96 -9.54 12.97
CA SER A 77 11.82 -8.87 13.92
C SER A 77 11.46 -7.39 14.17
N PRO A 78 11.96 -6.78 15.27
CA PRO A 78 11.89 -5.33 15.47
C PRO A 78 12.47 -4.50 14.32
N GLN A 79 13.52 -4.99 13.68
CA GLN A 79 14.17 -4.34 12.53
C GLN A 79 13.23 -4.30 11.33
N ALA A 80 12.53 -5.41 11.04
CA ALA A 80 11.50 -5.44 10.01
C ALA A 80 10.34 -4.49 10.32
N ARG A 81 9.91 -4.39 11.59
CA ARG A 81 8.87 -3.43 12.00
C ARG A 81 9.31 -1.98 11.80
N ARG A 82 10.57 -1.64 12.10
CA ARG A 82 11.16 -0.32 11.82
C ARG A 82 11.19 -0.02 10.32
N ASP A 83 11.57 -1.00 9.50
CA ASP A 83 11.58 -0.84 8.05
C ASP A 83 10.16 -0.63 7.48
N VAL A 84 9.16 -1.35 8.01
CA VAL A 84 7.75 -1.12 7.68
C VAL A 84 7.30 0.30 8.09
N GLN A 85 7.74 0.82 9.24
CA GLN A 85 7.43 2.21 9.63
C GLN A 85 7.95 3.23 8.63
N ARG A 86 9.17 3.01 8.10
CA ARG A 86 9.75 3.85 7.04
C ARG A 86 8.91 3.78 5.75
N LEU A 87 8.52 2.58 5.31
CA LEU A 87 7.70 2.40 4.10
C LEU A 87 6.28 2.97 4.26
N ARG A 88 5.67 2.83 5.44
CA ARG A 88 4.41 3.52 5.78
C ARG A 88 4.54 5.04 5.66
N ALA A 89 5.63 5.62 6.19
CA ALA A 89 5.86 7.06 6.15
C ALA A 89 5.95 7.62 4.72
N GLN A 90 6.49 6.83 3.79
CA GLN A 90 6.61 7.18 2.38
C GLN A 90 5.30 7.04 1.59
N SER A 91 4.32 6.31 2.13
CA SER A 91 3.08 5.98 1.43
C SER A 91 2.01 7.06 1.62
N HIS A 92 1.25 7.39 0.57
CA HIS A 92 0.15 8.35 0.70
C HIS A 92 -0.92 7.79 1.64
N ALA A 93 -1.33 6.53 1.41
CA ALA A 93 -2.33 5.84 2.20
C ALA A 93 -1.89 4.44 2.65
N ILE A 94 -2.52 3.93 3.71
CA ILE A 94 -2.42 2.54 4.18
C ILE A 94 -3.79 1.89 4.00
N LEU A 95 -3.86 0.74 3.31
CA LEU A 95 -5.08 -0.02 3.10
C LEU A 95 -5.11 -1.27 3.98
N THR A 96 -6.25 -1.54 4.61
CA THR A 96 -6.49 -2.78 5.35
C THR A 96 -7.91 -3.29 5.17
N SER A 97 -8.18 -4.48 5.73
CA SER A 97 -9.51 -5.09 5.76
C SER A 97 -10.19 -4.89 7.11
N SER A 98 -11.52 -4.83 7.12
CA SER A 98 -12.31 -4.90 8.37
C SER A 98 -11.98 -6.14 9.20
N ALA A 99 -11.65 -7.28 8.55
CA ALA A 99 -11.25 -8.49 9.27
C ALA A 99 -9.98 -8.29 10.10
N THR A 100 -8.97 -7.62 9.55
CA THR A 100 -7.76 -7.23 10.28
C THR A 100 -8.07 -6.24 11.39
N VAL A 101 -8.94 -5.25 11.14
CA VAL A 101 -9.34 -4.28 12.18
C VAL A 101 -10.02 -4.97 13.37
N LEU A 102 -10.94 -5.90 13.10
CA LEU A 102 -11.67 -6.63 14.14
C LEU A 102 -10.77 -7.60 14.92
N ALA A 103 -9.80 -8.22 14.25
CA ALA A 103 -8.91 -9.19 14.88
C ALA A 103 -7.82 -8.53 15.74
N ASP A 104 -7.22 -7.44 15.26
CA ASP A 104 -6.00 -6.88 15.84
C ASP A 104 -6.17 -5.48 16.46
N ASP A 105 -7.32 -4.83 16.27
CA ASP A 105 -7.61 -3.43 16.63
C ASP A 105 -6.42 -2.47 16.41
N PRO A 106 -5.86 -2.40 15.18
CA PRO A 106 -4.62 -1.72 14.93
C PRO A 106 -4.82 -0.20 14.82
N ALA A 107 -3.81 0.57 15.20
CA ALA A 107 -3.79 2.02 14.97
C ALA A 107 -3.47 2.39 13.51
N LEU A 108 -2.67 1.56 12.82
CA LEU A 108 -2.12 1.79 11.47
C LEU A 108 -1.54 3.19 11.25
N THR A 109 -0.81 3.70 12.25
CA THR A 109 -0.09 4.97 12.18
C THR A 109 1.40 4.78 11.89
N VAL A 110 2.02 5.88 11.49
CA VAL A 110 3.48 6.07 11.54
C VAL A 110 3.85 6.52 12.94
N ARG A 111 4.80 5.81 13.55
CA ARG A 111 5.36 6.10 14.87
C ARG A 111 6.76 6.65 14.68
N TRP A 112 6.90 7.96 14.78
CA TRP A 112 8.16 8.66 14.48
C TRP A 112 9.35 8.13 15.29
N ALA A 113 9.13 7.80 16.57
CA ALA A 113 10.15 7.24 17.45
C ALA A 113 10.65 5.85 17.02
N GLU A 114 9.91 5.12 16.17
CA GLU A 114 10.34 3.83 15.64
C GLU A 114 11.16 3.93 14.35
N LEU A 115 11.19 5.10 13.70
CA LEU A 115 11.99 5.36 12.50
C LEU A 115 13.49 5.30 12.83
N ASP A 116 14.31 4.95 11.84
CA ASP A 116 15.77 4.97 12.00
C ASP A 116 16.31 6.40 12.03
N ALA A 117 17.53 6.56 12.55
CA ALA A 117 18.16 7.87 12.74
C ALA A 117 18.31 8.68 11.43
N SER A 118 18.54 8.01 10.29
CA SER A 118 18.69 8.71 9.00
C SER A 118 17.36 9.27 8.50
N THR A 119 16.27 8.51 8.70
CA THR A 119 14.92 8.99 8.41
C THR A 119 14.53 10.13 9.36
N GLN A 120 14.81 10.01 10.65
CA GLN A 120 14.50 11.07 11.63
C GLN A 120 15.25 12.38 11.34
N ALA A 121 16.49 12.29 10.84
CA ALA A 121 17.28 13.47 10.45
C ALA A 121 16.69 14.23 9.26
N SER A 122 16.02 13.54 8.34
CA SER A 122 15.41 14.14 7.14
C SER A 122 13.91 14.43 7.29
N TYR A 123 13.27 13.86 8.31
CA TYR A 123 11.84 13.99 8.56
C TYR A 123 11.57 14.41 10.01
N PRO A 124 11.61 15.72 10.32
CA PRO A 124 11.36 16.24 11.67
C PRO A 124 9.99 15.82 12.22
N GLN A 125 9.90 15.62 13.53
CA GLN A 125 8.70 15.08 14.17
C GLN A 125 7.47 16.01 14.00
N GLU A 126 7.69 17.32 14.02
CA GLU A 126 6.66 18.34 13.82
C GLU A 126 6.04 18.29 12.41
N ASN A 127 6.78 17.74 11.44
CA ASN A 127 6.33 17.57 10.06
C ASN A 127 5.70 16.19 9.83
N LEU A 128 5.53 15.37 10.88
CA LEU A 128 4.97 14.03 10.77
C LEU A 128 3.55 14.08 10.21
N ARG A 129 3.42 13.74 8.94
CA ARG A 129 2.16 13.46 8.26
C ARG A 129 1.79 11.99 8.48
N GLN A 130 0.57 11.76 8.95
CA GLN A 130 -0.02 10.42 8.97
C GLN A 130 -0.54 10.04 7.57
N PRO A 131 -0.27 8.82 7.07
CA PRO A 131 -0.94 8.29 5.89
C PRO A 131 -2.45 8.25 6.08
N VAL A 132 -3.21 8.46 5.00
CA VAL A 132 -4.66 8.22 5.01
C VAL A 132 -4.88 6.74 5.26
N ARG A 133 -5.69 6.38 6.26
CA ARG A 133 -6.00 4.97 6.53
C ARG A 133 -7.27 4.59 5.77
N ILE A 134 -7.22 3.54 4.98
CA ILE A 134 -8.33 3.08 4.16
C ILE A 134 -8.74 1.69 4.64
N VAL A 135 -10.00 1.52 5.00
CA VAL A 135 -10.55 0.26 5.52
C VAL A 135 -11.62 -0.27 4.59
N ILE A 136 -11.49 -1.51 4.13
CA ILE A 136 -12.54 -2.20 3.36
C ILE A 136 -13.51 -2.88 4.33
N ASP A 137 -14.75 -2.39 4.38
CA ASP A 137 -15.80 -2.84 5.29
C ASP A 137 -17.18 -2.85 4.62
N SER A 138 -17.42 -3.81 3.73
CA SER A 138 -18.70 -3.96 3.01
C SER A 138 -19.90 -4.17 3.94
N GLN A 139 -19.68 -4.76 5.13
CA GLN A 139 -20.75 -5.15 6.06
C GLN A 139 -20.89 -4.20 7.26
N ASN A 140 -20.21 -3.05 7.25
CA ASN A 140 -20.26 -2.07 8.35
C ASN A 140 -19.91 -2.65 9.74
N ARG A 141 -18.95 -3.59 9.80
CA ARG A 141 -18.58 -4.27 11.03
C ARG A 141 -17.64 -3.44 11.91
N VAL A 142 -16.82 -2.59 11.32
CA VAL A 142 -15.96 -1.68 12.09
C VAL A 142 -16.86 -0.69 12.81
N THR A 143 -16.52 -0.40 14.06
CA THR A 143 -17.30 0.51 14.93
C THR A 143 -16.51 1.79 15.24
N PRO A 144 -17.18 2.89 15.62
CA PRO A 144 -16.52 4.12 16.05
C PRO A 144 -15.58 3.98 17.27
N ALA A 145 -15.67 2.86 18.00
CA ALA A 145 -14.84 2.58 19.16
C ALA A 145 -13.47 1.95 18.81
N HIS A 146 -13.24 1.51 17.57
CA HIS A 146 -11.98 0.92 17.16
C HIS A 146 -10.85 1.96 17.13
N ARG A 147 -9.64 1.54 17.49
CA ARG A 147 -8.48 2.44 17.61
C ARG A 147 -8.14 3.13 16.29
N ILE A 148 -8.35 2.46 15.16
CA ILE A 148 -8.03 2.99 13.83
C ILE A 148 -8.74 4.31 13.50
N VAL A 149 -9.91 4.60 14.08
CA VAL A 149 -10.64 5.86 13.86
C VAL A 149 -10.39 6.92 14.91
N GLN A 150 -9.58 6.61 15.94
CA GLN A 150 -9.25 7.52 17.04
C GLN A 150 -7.85 8.14 16.92
N GLN A 151 -7.05 7.76 15.92
CA GLN A 151 -5.70 8.32 15.74
C GLN A 151 -5.72 9.58 14.85
N PRO A 152 -4.73 10.47 14.99
CA PRO A 152 -4.60 11.66 14.13
C PRO A 152 -4.52 11.31 12.64
N GLY A 153 -5.01 12.23 11.82
CA GLY A 153 -5.14 12.05 10.37
C GLY A 153 -6.49 11.46 9.97
N GLU A 154 -6.70 11.29 8.67
CA GLU A 154 -7.98 10.80 8.15
C GLU A 154 -8.06 9.27 8.14
N THR A 155 -9.28 8.75 8.31
CA THR A 155 -9.61 7.34 8.07
C THR A 155 -10.80 7.25 7.11
N TRP A 156 -10.60 6.63 5.95
CA TRP A 156 -11.62 6.44 4.93
C TRP A 156 -12.12 5.00 4.98
N ILE A 157 -13.43 4.79 5.05
CA ILE A 157 -14.02 3.47 5.11
C ILE A 157 -14.77 3.21 3.80
N ALA A 158 -14.30 2.23 3.04
CA ALA A 158 -14.92 1.78 1.80
C ALA A 158 -16.07 0.81 2.12
N ARG A 159 -17.29 1.18 1.73
CA ARG A 159 -18.54 0.49 2.07
C ARG A 159 -19.39 0.22 0.83
N THR A 160 -20.18 -0.84 0.86
CA THR A 160 -21.20 -1.13 -0.16
C THR A 160 -22.57 -0.57 0.18
N GLN A 161 -22.77 -0.13 1.42
CA GLN A 161 -24.01 0.44 1.93
C GLN A 161 -23.73 1.54 2.94
N GLU A 162 -24.68 2.46 3.10
CA GLU A 162 -24.57 3.55 4.07
C GLU A 162 -24.49 3.02 5.51
N ASP A 163 -23.78 3.76 6.36
CA ASP A 163 -23.67 3.51 7.79
C ASP A 163 -24.28 4.70 8.54
N SER A 164 -25.34 4.45 9.31
CA SER A 164 -26.10 5.48 10.01
C SER A 164 -25.51 5.88 11.37
N ARG A 165 -24.42 5.24 11.81
CA ARG A 165 -23.77 5.55 13.09
C ARG A 165 -23.03 6.89 13.01
N ALA A 166 -22.94 7.56 14.15
CA ALA A 166 -22.08 8.74 14.29
C ALA A 166 -20.61 8.33 14.32
N TRP A 167 -19.78 9.00 13.52
CA TRP A 167 -18.33 8.80 13.44
C TRP A 167 -17.59 10.09 13.78
N PRO A 168 -16.32 10.03 14.22
CA PRO A 168 -15.47 11.20 14.34
C PRO A 168 -15.34 11.97 13.01
N ASP A 169 -15.18 13.29 13.05
CA ASP A 169 -15.12 14.16 11.86
C ASP A 169 -14.01 13.78 10.86
N ALA A 170 -12.92 13.18 11.35
CA ALA A 170 -11.82 12.72 10.52
C ALA A 170 -12.13 11.43 9.72
N VAL A 171 -13.29 10.81 9.96
CA VAL A 171 -13.73 9.61 9.26
C VAL A 171 -14.59 9.97 8.06
N ARG A 172 -14.25 9.42 6.90
CA ARG A 172 -15.02 9.57 5.66
C ARG A 172 -15.47 8.22 5.14
N THR A 173 -16.62 8.18 4.48
CA THR A 173 -17.09 6.97 3.78
C THR A 173 -16.83 7.09 2.29
N ILE A 174 -16.39 6.00 1.68
CA ILE A 174 -16.29 5.84 0.23
C ILE A 174 -17.32 4.79 -0.18
N SER A 175 -18.32 5.20 -0.95
CA SER A 175 -19.33 4.28 -1.48
C SER A 175 -18.78 3.57 -2.72
N VAL A 176 -18.68 2.25 -2.63
CA VAL A 176 -18.18 1.38 -3.71
C VAL A 176 -19.23 0.33 -4.01
N PRO A 177 -19.59 0.09 -5.29
CA PRO A 177 -20.54 -0.94 -5.65
C PRO A 177 -20.03 -2.33 -5.27
N ALA A 178 -20.98 -3.25 -5.11
CA ALA A 178 -20.65 -4.66 -5.01
C ALA A 178 -20.46 -5.28 -6.40
N HIS A 179 -19.50 -6.20 -6.51
CA HIS A 179 -19.26 -7.07 -7.64
C HIS A 179 -19.11 -8.51 -7.11
N ASN A 180 -19.91 -9.44 -7.63
CA ASN A 180 -19.95 -10.85 -7.19
C ASN A 180 -20.07 -11.03 -5.66
N GLY A 181 -20.91 -10.22 -5.01
CA GLY A 181 -21.15 -10.30 -3.56
C GLY A 181 -20.06 -9.67 -2.68
N HIS A 182 -19.01 -9.10 -3.27
CA HIS A 182 -17.92 -8.42 -2.57
C HIS A 182 -17.77 -6.97 -3.04
N LEU A 183 -17.03 -6.15 -2.30
CA LEU A 183 -16.73 -4.77 -2.71
C LEU A 183 -15.83 -4.78 -3.96
N ASP A 184 -16.18 -4.00 -4.99
CA ASP A 184 -15.41 -3.93 -6.23
C ASP A 184 -14.06 -3.19 -6.01
N LEU A 185 -12.98 -3.97 -5.95
CA LEU A 185 -11.63 -3.44 -5.70
C LEU A 185 -11.12 -2.55 -6.84
N VAL A 186 -11.50 -2.83 -8.09
CA VAL A 186 -11.06 -2.05 -9.25
C VAL A 186 -11.70 -0.66 -9.18
N VAL A 187 -13.02 -0.61 -8.92
CA VAL A 187 -13.73 0.67 -8.74
C VAL A 187 -13.20 1.44 -7.53
N LEU A 188 -12.89 0.77 -6.42
CA LEU A 188 -12.25 1.41 -5.28
C LEU A 188 -10.93 2.08 -5.68
N MET A 189 -10.03 1.39 -6.38
CA MET A 189 -8.75 1.98 -6.80
C MET A 189 -8.94 3.18 -7.75
N MET A 190 -9.89 3.11 -8.68
CA MET A 190 -10.23 4.25 -9.54
C MET A 190 -10.74 5.44 -8.74
N GLN A 191 -11.62 5.21 -7.76
CA GLN A 191 -12.13 6.28 -6.90
C GLN A 191 -11.00 6.90 -6.07
N LEU A 192 -10.10 6.09 -5.51
CA LEU A 192 -8.95 6.59 -4.75
C LEU A 192 -7.99 7.41 -5.62
N GLY A 193 -7.77 7.02 -6.88
CA GLY A 193 -7.01 7.83 -7.83
C GLY A 193 -7.66 9.18 -8.13
N ARG A 194 -9.00 9.23 -8.27
CA ARG A 194 -9.76 10.49 -8.40
C ARG A 194 -9.67 11.36 -7.14
N GLN A 195 -9.61 10.74 -5.97
CA GLN A 195 -9.34 11.40 -4.69
C GLN A 195 -7.84 11.72 -4.48
N GLN A 196 -7.06 11.67 -5.55
CA GLN A 196 -5.66 12.08 -5.57
C GLN A 196 -4.72 11.21 -4.71
N ILE A 197 -5.11 9.99 -4.33
CA ILE A 197 -4.18 9.04 -3.71
C ILE A 197 -3.14 8.60 -4.73
N ASN A 198 -1.85 8.79 -4.40
CA ASN A 198 -0.72 8.46 -5.28
C ASN A 198 -0.25 7.02 -5.09
N SER A 199 -0.08 6.62 -3.82
CA SER A 199 0.45 5.31 -3.44
C SER A 199 -0.31 4.74 -2.25
N ILE A 200 -0.45 3.43 -2.25
CA ILE A 200 -1.16 2.68 -1.21
C ILE A 200 -0.25 1.56 -0.72
N TRP A 201 -0.01 1.55 0.57
CA TRP A 201 0.64 0.45 1.28
C TRP A 201 -0.41 -0.47 1.89
N VAL A 202 -0.45 -1.74 1.47
CA VAL A 202 -1.46 -2.69 1.92
C VAL A 202 -0.93 -3.53 3.07
N GLU A 203 -1.67 -3.52 4.18
CA GLU A 203 -1.48 -4.43 5.30
C GLU A 203 -2.78 -5.16 5.61
N ALA A 204 -2.88 -6.39 5.13
CA ALA A 204 -4.08 -7.18 5.28
C ALA A 204 -3.78 -8.67 5.42
N GLY A 205 -4.79 -9.41 5.83
CA GLY A 205 -4.76 -10.87 5.85
C GLY A 205 -4.80 -11.50 4.46
N PRO A 206 -4.71 -12.85 4.40
CA PRO A 206 -4.52 -13.60 3.16
C PRO A 206 -5.65 -13.41 2.14
N GLY A 207 -6.90 -13.24 2.58
CA GLY A 207 -8.04 -13.03 1.68
C GLY A 207 -7.95 -11.74 0.86
N LEU A 208 -7.67 -10.59 1.48
CA LEU A 208 -7.54 -9.32 0.74
C LEU A 208 -6.25 -9.29 -0.10
N ALA A 209 -5.15 -9.85 0.42
CA ALA A 209 -3.91 -9.99 -0.37
C ALA A 209 -4.17 -10.80 -1.65
N GLY A 210 -4.87 -11.94 -1.53
CA GLY A 210 -5.28 -12.78 -2.64
C GLY A 210 -6.18 -12.06 -3.65
N ALA A 211 -7.23 -11.40 -3.17
CA ALA A 211 -8.16 -10.67 -4.04
C ALA A 211 -7.47 -9.55 -4.85
N LEU A 212 -6.52 -8.82 -4.26
CA LEU A 212 -5.75 -7.79 -4.95
C LEU A 212 -4.81 -8.37 -6.02
N LEU A 213 -4.17 -9.51 -5.71
CA LEU A 213 -3.31 -10.22 -6.66
C LEU A 213 -4.12 -10.76 -7.86
N GLN A 214 -5.27 -11.37 -7.59
CA GLN A 214 -6.15 -11.91 -8.64
C GLN A 214 -6.75 -10.82 -9.53
N ALA A 215 -7.04 -9.65 -8.95
CA ALA A 215 -7.52 -8.50 -9.71
C ALA A 215 -6.41 -7.80 -10.53
N GLY A 216 -5.14 -8.24 -10.43
CA GLY A 216 -4.02 -7.62 -11.13
C GLY A 216 -3.73 -6.18 -10.66
N LEU A 217 -4.07 -5.85 -9.41
CA LEU A 217 -3.96 -4.48 -8.89
C LEU A 217 -2.64 -4.17 -8.19
N VAL A 218 -1.85 -5.19 -7.86
CA VAL A 218 -0.57 -5.07 -7.15
C VAL A 218 0.55 -4.71 -8.13
N ASP A 219 1.27 -3.61 -7.87
CA ASP A 219 2.44 -3.22 -8.68
C ASP A 219 3.76 -3.73 -8.08
N GLU A 220 3.83 -3.81 -6.76
CA GLU A 220 5.03 -4.22 -6.02
C GLU A 220 4.65 -5.10 -4.82
N LEU A 221 5.40 -6.19 -4.63
CA LEU A 221 5.34 -7.04 -3.46
C LEU A 221 6.55 -6.78 -2.58
N ILE A 222 6.30 -6.60 -1.27
CA ILE A 222 7.35 -6.47 -0.26
C ILE A 222 7.14 -7.59 0.75
N VAL A 223 7.97 -8.63 0.65
CA VAL A 223 7.83 -9.86 1.44
C VAL A 223 8.95 -9.94 2.48
N TYR A 224 8.58 -9.88 3.75
CA TYR A 224 9.49 -10.14 4.86
C TYR A 224 9.43 -11.62 5.25
N VAL A 225 10.56 -12.31 5.20
CA VAL A 225 10.70 -13.71 5.58
C VAL A 225 11.51 -13.80 6.87
N ALA A 226 10.87 -14.27 7.94
CA ALA A 226 11.48 -14.53 9.22
C ALA A 226 12.04 -15.97 9.26
N PRO A 227 13.18 -16.22 9.92
CA PRO A 227 13.81 -17.54 10.04
C PRO A 227 13.07 -18.42 11.07
N LYS A 228 11.78 -18.66 10.85
CA LYS A 228 10.87 -19.43 11.70
C LYS A 228 10.12 -20.47 10.86
N LEU A 229 9.59 -21.50 11.52
CA LEU A 229 8.66 -22.49 10.97
C LEU A 229 7.41 -22.51 11.85
N LEU A 230 6.22 -22.41 11.27
CA LEU A 230 4.95 -22.35 12.03
C LEU A 230 4.08 -23.59 11.84
N GLY A 231 4.41 -24.44 10.87
CA GLY A 231 3.72 -25.70 10.62
C GLY A 231 2.47 -25.56 9.75
N THR A 232 1.91 -26.69 9.36
CA THR A 232 0.90 -26.79 8.29
C THR A 232 -0.47 -26.21 8.64
N GLN A 233 -0.81 -26.16 9.93
CA GLN A 233 -2.09 -25.61 10.42
C GLN A 233 -2.08 -24.08 10.48
N ALA A 234 -0.92 -23.45 10.35
CA ALA A 234 -0.79 -22.00 10.30
C ALA A 234 -1.40 -21.45 9.00
N ARG A 235 -1.83 -20.19 9.02
CA ARG A 235 -2.48 -19.55 7.87
C ARG A 235 -1.46 -19.22 6.78
N GLY A 236 -1.85 -19.40 5.52
CA GLY A 236 -1.01 -19.09 4.36
C GLY A 236 -0.80 -17.59 4.13
N LEU A 237 0.05 -17.26 3.16
CA LEU A 237 0.42 -15.88 2.82
C LEU A 237 -0.68 -15.12 2.08
N CYS A 238 -1.36 -15.80 1.16
CA CYS A 238 -2.49 -15.29 0.40
C CYS A 238 -3.41 -16.45 0.02
N GLU A 239 -4.67 -16.13 -0.26
CA GLU A 239 -5.67 -17.07 -0.77
C GLU A 239 -5.88 -16.80 -2.26
N LEU A 240 -5.46 -17.72 -3.13
CA LEU A 240 -5.59 -17.59 -4.59
C LEU A 240 -6.52 -18.69 -5.15
N PRO A 241 -7.84 -18.60 -4.93
CA PRO A 241 -8.79 -19.58 -5.47
C PRO A 241 -8.83 -19.57 -7.00
N GLY A 242 -9.07 -20.73 -7.62
CA GLY A 242 -9.27 -20.81 -9.08
C GLY A 242 -7.99 -20.81 -9.92
N LEU A 243 -6.81 -20.96 -9.31
CA LEU A 243 -5.59 -21.33 -10.04
C LEU A 243 -5.64 -22.82 -10.38
N GLU A 244 -5.88 -23.14 -11.65
CA GLU A 244 -5.90 -24.53 -12.14
C GLU A 244 -4.57 -24.94 -12.77
N LYS A 245 -3.88 -23.98 -13.40
CA LYS A 245 -2.59 -24.20 -14.06
C LYS A 245 -1.53 -23.28 -13.47
N LEU A 246 -0.27 -23.73 -13.49
CA LEU A 246 0.86 -22.91 -13.04
C LEU A 246 0.98 -21.60 -13.82
N ALA A 247 0.58 -21.60 -15.09
CA ALA A 247 0.58 -20.41 -15.94
C ALA A 247 -0.46 -19.34 -15.50
N ASP A 248 -1.45 -19.72 -14.70
CA ASP A 248 -2.45 -18.79 -14.17
C ASP A 248 -1.90 -18.02 -12.95
N ALA A 249 -0.76 -18.46 -12.39
CA ALA A 249 -0.15 -17.83 -11.23
C ALA A 249 0.37 -16.42 -11.57
N PRO A 250 0.05 -15.40 -10.76
CA PRO A 250 0.61 -14.05 -10.92
C PRO A 250 2.14 -14.09 -10.99
N GLN A 251 2.71 -13.44 -12.01
CA GLN A 251 4.15 -13.41 -12.25
C GLN A 251 4.77 -12.09 -11.79
N PHE A 252 5.93 -12.19 -11.13
CA PHE A 252 6.71 -11.05 -10.66
C PHE A 252 8.19 -11.29 -10.91
N THR A 253 8.96 -10.20 -10.94
CA THR A 253 10.43 -10.23 -11.04
C THR A 253 11.05 -9.65 -9.77
N PHE A 254 12.13 -10.26 -9.27
CA PHE A 254 12.87 -9.70 -8.13
C PHE A 254 13.59 -8.41 -8.53
N SER A 255 13.34 -7.33 -7.80
CA SER A 255 14.03 -6.05 -7.98
C SER A 255 15.12 -5.84 -6.94
N GLU A 256 14.93 -6.34 -5.71
CA GLU A 256 15.90 -6.22 -4.63
C GLU A 256 15.71 -7.36 -3.62
N ILE A 257 16.82 -7.84 -3.07
CA ILE A 257 16.85 -8.78 -1.95
C ILE A 257 17.83 -8.23 -0.92
N ARG A 258 17.39 -8.07 0.33
CA ARG A 258 18.27 -7.56 1.40
C ARG A 258 17.95 -8.14 2.76
N HIS A 259 18.94 -8.11 3.64
CA HIS A 259 18.76 -8.42 5.06
C HIS A 259 18.10 -7.27 5.81
N VAL A 260 17.25 -7.61 6.78
CA VAL A 260 16.63 -6.67 7.72
C VAL A 260 16.71 -7.26 9.12
N GLY A 261 17.84 -7.04 9.78
CA GLY A 261 18.17 -7.77 11.01
C GLY A 261 18.27 -9.27 10.72
N PRO A 262 17.55 -10.15 11.46
CA PRO A 262 17.55 -11.59 11.21
C PRO A 262 16.61 -12.01 10.07
N ASP A 263 15.78 -11.10 9.54
CA ASP A 263 14.84 -11.39 8.47
C ASP A 263 15.44 -11.08 7.09
N VAL A 264 14.85 -11.60 6.03
CA VAL A 264 15.12 -11.18 4.64
C VAL A 264 13.91 -10.42 4.12
N CYS A 265 14.15 -9.31 3.41
CA CYS A 265 13.13 -8.59 2.66
C CYS A 265 13.33 -8.80 1.17
N LEU A 266 12.28 -9.25 0.50
CA LEU A 266 12.22 -9.48 -0.93
C LEU A 266 11.31 -8.44 -1.57
N HIS A 267 11.87 -7.60 -2.45
CA HIS A 267 11.08 -6.71 -3.29
C HIS A 267 10.90 -7.33 -4.67
N MET A 268 9.66 -7.38 -5.12
CA MET A 268 9.31 -7.88 -6.44
C MET A 268 8.37 -6.90 -7.14
N VAL A 269 8.55 -6.71 -8.44
CA VAL A 269 7.71 -5.86 -9.28
C VAL A 269 6.99 -6.71 -10.32
N SER A 270 5.79 -6.29 -10.73
CA SER A 270 5.04 -6.99 -11.77
C SER A 270 5.89 -7.12 -13.04
N ALA A 271 5.87 -8.32 -13.64
CA ALA A 271 6.65 -8.67 -14.82
C ALA A 271 6.19 -7.95 -16.09
#